data_AF-A0A0P0VHA5-F1
#
_entry.id   AF-A0A0P0VHA5-F1
#
_cell.length_a   1.000
_cell.length_b   1.000
_cell.length_c   1.000
_cell.angle_alpha   90.00
_cell.angle_beta   90.00
_cell.angle_gamma   90.00
#
_symmetry.space_group_name_H-M   'P 1'
#
loop_
_entity.id
_entity.type
_entity.pdbx_description
1 polymer ?
#
loop_
_entity_poly.entity_id
_entity_poly.type
_entity_poly.pdbx_seq_one_letter_code
_entity_poly.pdbx_strand_id
1 'polypeptide(L)'
;MKKSMNYSGVEFFTFGEDNKLKVFPPNTYKFKPKTHIILDEVQECILDNFWYQYNNKREEKGYMLSILNSLAEYFHLINDIMPTSENNEVIQQKPIYVVFDGKLPGVYISFEEIVAQKIDAKLMGGLSWKKYIDIDEALTQARKILGINYYLEPAAKEYIQKCKKSQK
;
A
#
# COMPACT_ATOMS: atom_id res chain seq x y z
N MET A 1 11.58 17.21 10.54
CA MET A 1 11.10 18.04 11.67
C MET A 1 12.08 17.93 12.83
N LYS A 2 12.16 18.96 13.68
CA LYS A 2 13.11 19.02 14.80
C LYS A 2 12.37 19.04 16.13
N LYS A 3 12.69 18.08 17.00
CA LYS A 3 12.31 18.13 18.42
C LYS A 3 13.26 19.05 19.15
N SER A 4 12.75 19.95 19.99
CA SER A 4 13.56 20.90 20.77
C SER A 4 12.88 21.23 22.09
N MET A 5 13.63 21.79 23.03
CA MET A 5 13.12 22.18 24.35
C MET A 5 13.34 23.67 24.56
N ASN A 6 12.35 24.37 25.10
CA ASN A 6 12.47 25.80 25.42
C ASN A 6 13.13 25.99 26.79
N TYR A 7 13.44 27.24 27.15
CA TYR A 7 14.04 27.59 28.44
C TYR A 7 13.18 27.20 29.66
N SER A 8 11.87 27.02 29.46
CA SER A 8 10.94 26.57 30.50
C SER A 8 10.85 25.05 30.62
N GLY A 9 11.68 24.30 29.90
CA GLY A 9 11.69 22.83 29.92
C GLY A 9 10.55 22.18 29.13
N VAL A 10 9.81 22.95 28.33
CA VAL A 10 8.73 22.42 27.49
C VAL A 10 9.29 21.96 26.16
N GLU A 11 9.07 20.69 25.86
CA GLU A 11 9.41 20.09 24.57
C GLU A 11 8.39 20.50 23.49
N PHE A 12 8.88 20.70 22.27
CA PHE A 12 8.06 21.01 21.10
C PHE A 12 8.67 20.43 19.82
N PHE A 13 7.81 20.19 18.83
CA PHE A 13 8.20 19.96 17.45
C PHE A 13 8.04 21.24 16.65
N THR A 14 9.03 21.56 15.82
CA THR A 14 8.93 22.64 14.82
C THR A 14 8.60 22.06 13.44
N PHE A 15 7.60 22.66 12.79
CA PHE A 15 7.09 22.39 11.45
C PHE A 15 7.29 23.64 10.58
N GLY A 16 8.06 23.53 9.51
CA GLY A 16 8.49 24.70 8.74
C GLY A 16 9.31 25.69 9.60
N GLU A 17 9.17 26.98 9.30
CA GLU A 17 9.91 28.04 9.99
C GLU A 17 9.26 28.47 11.32
N ASP A 18 7.92 28.54 11.35
CA ASP A 18 7.20 29.22 12.44
C ASP A 18 6.26 28.32 13.25
N ASN A 19 5.82 27.17 12.73
CA ASN A 19 4.77 26.40 13.39
C ASN A 19 5.39 25.48 14.46
N LYS A 20 5.00 25.67 15.72
CA LYS A 20 5.51 24.88 16.85
C LYS A 20 4.36 24.22 17.58
N LEU A 21 4.45 22.91 17.76
CA LEU A 21 3.49 22.13 18.55
C LEU A 21 4.14 21.59 19.81
N LYS A 22 3.43 21.71 20.93
CA LYS A 22 3.91 21.25 22.23
C LYS A 22 3.89 19.73 22.29
N VAL A 23 4.95 19.14 22.83
CA VAL A 23 4.94 17.74 23.26
C VAL A 23 4.42 17.69 24.69
N PHE A 24 3.32 16.97 24.89
CA PHE A 24 2.75 16.80 26.22
C PHE A 24 3.46 15.67 26.96
N PRO A 25 3.70 15.82 28.28
CA PRO A 25 4.22 14.73 29.09
C PRO A 25 3.22 13.55 29.09
N PRO A 26 3.61 12.35 29.59
CA PRO A 26 2.76 11.14 29.60
C PRO A 26 1.47 11.20 30.45
N ASN A 27 0.87 12.37 30.64
CA ASN A 27 -0.33 12.61 31.46
C ASN A 27 -1.63 12.61 30.63
N THR A 28 -2.74 13.05 31.24
CA THR A 28 -4.12 12.97 30.70
C THR A 28 -4.39 13.79 29.43
N TYR A 29 -3.45 14.60 28.97
CA TYR A 29 -3.65 15.44 27.77
C TYR A 29 -3.32 14.72 26.46
N LYS A 30 -2.87 13.46 26.51
CA LYS A 30 -2.62 12.67 25.31
C LYS A 30 -3.91 12.11 24.69
N PHE A 31 -4.00 12.17 23.37
CA PHE A 31 -5.01 11.46 22.60
C PHE A 31 -4.74 9.95 22.68
N LYS A 32 -5.81 9.17 22.88
CA LYS A 32 -5.72 7.71 22.93
C LYS A 32 -6.35 7.13 21.67
N PRO A 33 -5.57 6.77 20.64
CA PRO A 33 -6.11 6.12 19.45
C PRO A 33 -6.66 4.73 19.79
N LYS A 34 -7.46 4.15 18.88
CA LYS A 34 -7.88 2.75 18.99
C LYS A 34 -6.66 1.84 18.91
N THR A 35 -6.71 0.68 19.56
CA THR A 35 -5.56 -0.24 19.75
C THR A 35 -4.90 -0.76 18.47
N HIS A 36 -5.59 -0.73 17.33
CA HIS A 36 -5.04 -1.18 16.03
C HIS A 36 -4.36 -0.05 15.24
N ILE A 37 -4.44 1.20 15.70
CA ILE A 37 -3.84 2.35 15.04
C ILE A 37 -2.44 2.53 15.62
N ILE A 38 -1.44 2.57 14.74
CA ILE A 38 -0.04 2.81 15.08
C ILE A 38 0.31 4.20 14.56
N LEU A 39 0.89 5.04 15.42
CA LEU A 39 1.29 6.40 15.11
C LEU A 39 2.78 6.58 15.35
N ASP A 40 3.42 7.42 14.55
CA ASP A 40 4.75 7.93 14.89
C ASP A 40 4.66 9.09 15.90
N GLU A 41 5.80 9.47 16.50
CA GLU A 41 5.83 10.53 17.53
C GLU A 41 5.32 11.89 17.05
N VAL A 42 5.47 12.20 15.76
CA VAL A 42 5.03 13.47 15.16
C VAL A 42 3.52 13.45 14.97
N GLN A 43 2.97 12.36 14.45
CA GLN A 43 1.53 12.14 14.31
C GLN A 43 0.85 12.18 15.68
N GLU A 44 1.42 11.51 16.69
CA GLU A 44 0.95 11.60 18.07
C GLU A 44 0.95 13.04 18.57
N CYS A 45 2.04 13.79 18.36
CA CYS A 45 2.10 15.19 18.78
C CYS A 45 1.01 16.04 18.13
N ILE A 46 0.74 15.89 16.83
CA ILE A 46 -0.32 16.65 16.14
C ILE A 46 -1.69 16.33 16.75
N LEU A 47 -1.99 15.04 16.97
CA LEU A 47 -3.27 14.61 17.54
C LEU A 47 -3.44 15.04 19.00
N ASP A 48 -2.38 14.95 19.81
CA ASP A 48 -2.39 15.43 21.20
C ASP A 48 -2.72 16.92 21.26
N ASN A 49 -2.18 17.72 20.34
CA ASN A 49 -2.47 19.16 20.27
C ASN A 49 -3.91 19.45 19.84
N PHE A 50 -4.47 18.70 18.88
CA PHE A 50 -5.90 18.76 18.56
C PHE A 50 -6.76 18.40 19.76
N TRP A 51 -6.43 17.32 20.46
CA TRP A 51 -7.16 16.83 21.62
C TRP A 51 -7.12 17.85 22.77
N TYR A 52 -5.95 18.42 23.03
CA TYR A 52 -5.78 19.49 24.01
C TYR A 52 -6.63 20.72 23.66
N GLN A 53 -6.59 21.16 22.40
CA GLN A 53 -7.37 22.31 21.94
C GLN A 53 -8.89 22.07 22.04
N TYR A 54 -9.35 20.89 21.64
CA TYR A 54 -10.74 20.48 21.71
C TYR A 54 -11.30 20.50 23.14
N ASN A 55 -10.51 20.05 24.11
CA ASN A 55 -10.93 19.93 25.51
C ASN A 55 -10.78 21.23 26.32
N ASN A 56 -9.71 22.00 26.09
CA ASN A 56 -9.34 23.08 27.01
C ASN A 56 -9.62 24.48 26.47
N LYS A 57 -9.60 24.71 25.15
CA LYS A 57 -9.56 26.06 24.59
C LYS A 57 -10.20 26.19 23.22
N ARG A 58 -11.52 25.97 23.14
CA ARG A 58 -12.29 26.10 21.87
C ARG A 58 -12.16 27.48 21.19
N GLU A 59 -11.74 28.52 21.91
CA GLU A 59 -11.68 29.90 21.42
C GLU A 59 -10.32 30.35 20.86
N GLU A 60 -9.21 29.62 21.11
CA GLU A 60 -7.87 30.03 20.65
C GLU A 60 -7.67 29.70 19.16
N LYS A 61 -8.28 30.50 18.27
CA LYS A 61 -8.20 30.34 16.81
C LYS A 61 -6.75 30.28 16.29
N GLY A 62 -5.83 31.05 16.88
CA GLY A 62 -4.42 31.08 16.49
C GLY A 62 -3.71 29.74 16.72
N TYR A 63 -3.95 29.08 17.85
CA TYR A 63 -3.36 27.78 18.13
C TYR A 63 -3.90 26.68 17.21
N MET A 64 -5.21 26.71 16.96
CA MET A 64 -5.85 25.83 15.97
C MET A 64 -5.22 25.98 14.58
N LEU A 65 -4.94 27.22 14.15
CA LEU A 65 -4.25 27.49 12.88
C LEU A 65 -2.83 26.91 12.87
N SER A 66 -2.07 27.04 13.96
CA SER A 66 -0.75 26.39 14.07
C SER A 66 -0.82 24.88 13.91
N ILE A 67 -1.84 24.22 14.48
CA ILE A 67 -2.04 22.77 14.32
C ILE A 67 -2.33 22.41 12.86
N LEU A 68 -3.23 23.16 12.19
CA LEU A 68 -3.56 22.92 10.79
C LEU A 68 -2.37 23.13 9.85
N ASN A 69 -1.58 24.19 10.06
CA ASN A 69 -0.37 24.45 9.29
C ASN A 69 0.67 23.36 9.52
N SER A 70 0.88 22.93 10.77
CA SER A 70 1.77 21.81 11.09
C SER A 70 1.34 20.51 10.41
N LEU A 71 0.03 20.25 10.33
CA LEU A 71 -0.51 19.08 9.62
C LEU A 71 -0.24 19.18 8.10
N ALA A 72 -0.42 20.35 7.50
CA ALA A 72 -0.12 20.56 6.08
C ALA A 72 1.37 20.34 5.76
N GLU A 73 2.26 20.87 6.59
CA GLU A 73 3.72 20.63 6.50
C GLU A 73 4.07 19.15 6.64
N TYR A 74 3.42 18.44 7.57
CA TYR A 74 3.60 17.01 7.74
C TYR A 74 3.15 16.23 6.50
N PHE A 75 1.97 16.53 5.96
CA PHE A 75 1.48 15.87 4.74
C PHE A 75 2.36 16.16 3.53
N HIS A 76 2.86 17.40 3.36
CA HIS A 76 3.78 17.73 2.29
C HIS A 76 5.05 16.86 2.36
N LEU A 77 5.67 16.78 3.53
CA LEU A 77 6.85 15.94 3.77
C LEU A 77 6.55 14.44 3.53
N ILE A 78 5.43 13.95 4.04
CA ILE A 78 5.05 12.55 3.86
C ILE A 78 4.74 12.25 2.39
N ASN A 79 4.17 13.17 1.63
CA ASN A 79 3.96 12.99 0.20
C ASN A 79 5.27 12.93 -0.60
N ASP A 80 6.34 13.58 -0.13
CA ASP A 80 7.66 13.49 -0.74
C ASP A 80 8.37 12.16 -0.41
N ILE A 81 8.14 11.61 0.79
CA ILE A 81 8.77 10.37 1.26
C ILE A 81 7.98 9.13 0.83
N MET A 82 6.66 9.20 0.89
CA MET A 82 5.81 8.15 0.35
C MET A 82 5.91 8.22 -1.16
N PRO A 83 6.19 7.09 -1.85
CA PRO A 83 6.00 7.07 -3.28
C PRO A 83 4.56 7.52 -3.53
N THR A 84 4.40 8.63 -4.25
CA THR A 84 3.10 9.06 -4.75
C THR A 84 2.42 7.81 -5.28
N SER A 85 1.27 7.50 -4.70
CA SER A 85 0.51 6.29 -5.01
C SER A 85 -0.15 6.38 -6.38
N GLU A 86 0.56 6.91 -7.38
CA GLU A 86 0.24 6.70 -8.79
C GLU A 86 0.39 5.24 -9.21
N ASN A 87 0.91 4.34 -8.36
CA ASN A 87 0.93 2.90 -8.67
C ASN A 87 0.63 1.98 -7.47
N ASN A 88 -0.12 2.44 -6.46
CA ASN A 88 -0.92 1.50 -5.68
C ASN A 88 -2.20 1.20 -6.46
N GLU A 89 -2.06 0.73 -7.71
CA GLU A 89 -3.01 -0.28 -8.15
C GLU A 89 -2.88 -1.37 -7.11
N VAL A 90 -3.81 -1.42 -6.14
CA VAL A 90 -4.09 -2.65 -5.41
C VAL A 90 -4.11 -3.69 -6.51
N ILE A 91 -3.05 -4.50 -6.63
CA ILE A 91 -2.93 -5.41 -7.75
C ILE A 91 -4.14 -6.31 -7.62
N GLN A 92 -5.16 -6.03 -8.44
CA GLN A 92 -6.40 -6.75 -8.35
C GLN A 92 -5.99 -8.19 -8.61
N GLN A 93 -6.25 -9.08 -7.64
CA GLN A 93 -5.85 -10.47 -7.77
C GLN A 93 -6.57 -11.04 -9.00
N LYS A 94 -5.85 -11.10 -10.12
CA LYS A 94 -6.33 -11.67 -11.36
C LYS A 94 -6.09 -13.18 -11.30
N PRO A 95 -7.09 -13.99 -11.69
CA PRO A 95 -6.89 -15.42 -11.79
C PRO A 95 -5.80 -15.72 -12.83
N ILE A 96 -4.98 -16.71 -12.53
CA ILE A 96 -3.97 -17.24 -13.45
C ILE A 96 -4.52 -18.53 -14.06
N TYR A 97 -4.42 -18.65 -15.37
CA TYR A 97 -4.87 -19.80 -16.13
C TYR A 97 -3.66 -20.59 -16.61
N VAL A 98 -3.63 -21.88 -16.28
CA VAL A 98 -2.63 -22.81 -16.81
C VAL A 98 -3.30 -23.66 -17.87
N VAL A 99 -2.81 -23.59 -19.10
CA VAL A 99 -3.24 -24.42 -20.24
C VAL A 99 -2.29 -25.60 -20.35
N PHE A 100 -2.80 -26.81 -20.22
CA PHE A 100 -2.02 -28.05 -20.26
C PHE A 100 -1.93 -28.62 -21.68
N ASP A 101 -3.06 -28.65 -22.39
CA ASP A 101 -3.14 -29.07 -23.80
C ASP A 101 -3.79 -27.96 -24.62
N GLY A 102 -3.09 -27.53 -25.67
CA GLY A 102 -3.49 -26.45 -26.57
C GLY A 102 -2.39 -26.17 -27.59
N LYS A 103 -2.61 -25.19 -28.48
CA LYS A 103 -1.61 -24.77 -29.48
C LYS A 103 -0.32 -24.27 -28.83
N LEU A 104 -0.44 -23.60 -27.68
CA LEU A 104 0.69 -23.08 -26.93
C LEU A 104 0.48 -23.32 -25.41
N PRO A 105 0.80 -24.52 -24.91
CA PRO A 105 0.66 -24.83 -23.49
C PRO A 105 1.50 -23.89 -22.61
N GLY A 106 0.89 -23.33 -21.57
CA GLY A 106 1.53 -22.26 -20.82
C GLY A 106 0.65 -21.59 -19.77
N VAL A 107 1.15 -20.48 -19.24
CA VAL A 107 0.51 -19.68 -18.19
C VAL A 107 0.04 -18.35 -18.77
N TYR A 108 -1.24 -18.05 -18.52
CA TYR A 108 -1.96 -16.91 -19.06
C TYR A 108 -2.73 -16.17 -17.95
N ILE A 109 -3.07 -14.91 -18.20
CA ILE A 109 -3.87 -14.08 -17.29
C ILE A 109 -5.21 -13.64 -17.89
N SER A 110 -5.29 -13.56 -19.22
CA SER A 110 -6.52 -13.20 -19.91
C SER A 110 -7.36 -14.43 -20.21
N PHE A 111 -8.65 -14.37 -19.89
CA PHE A 111 -9.60 -15.39 -20.34
C PHE A 111 -9.81 -15.34 -21.87
N GLU A 112 -9.61 -14.19 -22.50
CA GLU A 112 -9.74 -14.04 -23.96
C GLU A 112 -8.71 -14.89 -24.70
N GLU A 113 -7.46 -14.94 -24.21
CA GLU A 113 -6.40 -15.81 -24.73
C GLU A 113 -6.74 -17.30 -24.59
N ILE A 114 -7.40 -17.68 -23.48
CA ILE A 114 -7.92 -19.05 -23.30
C ILE A 114 -9.00 -19.38 -24.33
N VAL A 115 -9.89 -18.43 -24.62
CA VAL A 115 -10.93 -18.59 -25.64
C VAL A 115 -10.32 -18.69 -27.04
N ALA A 116 -9.33 -17.87 -27.37
CA ALA A 116 -8.61 -17.93 -28.65
C ALA A 116 -7.95 -19.30 -28.85
N GLN A 117 -7.25 -19.81 -27.83
CA GLN A 117 -6.68 -21.15 -27.86
C GLN A 117 -7.74 -22.25 -27.96
N LYS A 118 -8.90 -22.08 -27.34
CA LYS A 118 -10.00 -23.04 -27.45
C LYS A 118 -10.55 -23.14 -28.85
N ILE A 119 -10.65 -22.02 -29.56
CA ILE A 119 -11.08 -21.97 -30.96
C ILE A 119 -10.07 -22.72 -31.84
N ASP A 120 -8.77 -22.43 -31.66
CA ASP A 120 -7.70 -23.13 -32.37
C ASP A 120 -7.65 -24.63 -32.04
N ALA A 121 -7.88 -25.01 -30.78
CA ALA A 121 -7.79 -26.39 -30.31
C ALA A 121 -8.97 -27.28 -30.71
N LYS A 122 -10.14 -26.73 -31.08
CA LYS A 122 -11.22 -27.51 -31.71
C LYS A 122 -10.75 -28.18 -33.01
N LEU A 123 -9.72 -27.64 -33.66
CA LEU A 123 -9.09 -28.26 -34.83
C LEU A 123 -8.14 -29.42 -34.46
N MET A 124 -7.66 -29.51 -33.21
CA MET A 124 -6.59 -30.43 -32.79
C MET A 124 -6.95 -31.41 -31.66
N GLY A 125 -8.19 -31.44 -31.17
CA GLY A 125 -8.65 -32.47 -30.22
C GLY A 125 -9.02 -31.99 -28.80
N GLY A 126 -9.12 -30.67 -28.58
CA GLY A 126 -9.61 -30.09 -27.32
C GLY A 126 -8.58 -29.26 -26.56
N LEU A 127 -9.06 -28.49 -25.59
CA LEU A 127 -8.27 -27.60 -24.73
C LEU A 127 -8.46 -28.01 -23.27
N SER A 128 -7.38 -28.32 -22.56
CA SER A 128 -7.39 -28.60 -21.12
C SER A 128 -6.72 -27.44 -20.37
N TRP A 129 -7.44 -26.80 -19.45
CA TRP A 129 -6.93 -25.67 -18.68
C TRP A 129 -7.50 -25.64 -17.27
N LYS A 130 -6.80 -24.99 -16.33
CA LYS A 130 -7.25 -24.81 -14.96
C LYS A 130 -6.92 -23.40 -14.45
N LYS A 131 -7.86 -22.81 -13.71
CA LYS A 131 -7.71 -21.51 -13.05
C LYS A 131 -7.12 -21.66 -11.64
N TYR A 132 -6.29 -20.72 -11.25
CA TYR A 132 -5.64 -20.61 -9.94
C TYR A 132 -5.74 -19.17 -9.45
N ILE A 133 -5.89 -19.01 -8.13
CA ILE A 133 -5.85 -17.69 -7.47
C ILE A 133 -4.44 -17.44 -6.93
N ASP A 134 -3.84 -18.49 -6.36
CA ASP A 134 -2.48 -18.43 -5.86
C ASP A 134 -1.46 -18.56 -6.99
N ILE A 135 -0.52 -17.62 -7.04
CA ILE A 135 0.51 -17.56 -8.09
C ILE A 135 1.48 -18.72 -7.96
N ASP A 136 1.91 -19.05 -6.75
CA ASP A 136 2.91 -20.09 -6.53
C ASP A 136 2.33 -21.48 -6.79
N GLU A 137 1.06 -21.72 -6.45
CA GLU A 137 0.32 -22.93 -6.81
C GLU A 137 0.22 -23.07 -8.33
N ALA A 138 -0.17 -22.00 -9.04
CA ALA A 138 -0.29 -22.00 -10.50
C ALA A 138 1.05 -22.36 -11.18
N LEU A 139 2.13 -21.71 -10.75
CA LEU A 139 3.48 -21.94 -11.30
C LEU A 139 4.00 -23.34 -10.97
N THR A 140 3.68 -23.86 -9.79
CA THR A 140 4.06 -25.23 -9.38
C THR A 140 3.34 -26.27 -10.23
N GLN A 141 2.04 -26.09 -10.48
CA GLN A 141 1.26 -27.00 -11.33
C GLN A 141 1.69 -26.92 -12.80
N ALA A 142 1.94 -25.71 -13.32
CA ALA A 142 2.49 -25.52 -14.65
C ALA A 142 3.82 -26.27 -14.81
N ARG A 143 4.75 -26.09 -13.86
CA ARG A 143 6.05 -26.78 -13.90
C ARG A 143 5.93 -28.30 -13.82
N LYS A 144 4.99 -28.81 -13.03
CA LYS A 144 4.77 -30.25 -12.85
C LYS A 144 4.26 -30.92 -14.13
N ILE A 145 3.38 -30.25 -14.87
CA ILE A 145 2.69 -30.83 -16.03
C ILE A 145 3.41 -30.52 -17.35
N LEU A 146 3.91 -29.28 -17.50
CA LEU A 146 4.53 -28.79 -18.74
C LEU A 146 6.07 -28.82 -18.73
N GLY A 147 6.69 -29.08 -17.56
CA GLY A 147 8.13 -29.03 -17.39
C GLY A 147 8.67 -27.61 -17.09
N ILE A 148 9.98 -27.40 -17.20
CA ILE A 148 10.62 -26.12 -16.81
C ILE A 148 10.42 -25.02 -17.87
N ASN A 149 10.25 -25.40 -19.13
CA ASN A 149 10.23 -24.50 -20.28
C ASN A 149 8.81 -24.26 -20.82
N TYR A 150 7.82 -24.06 -19.95
CA TYR A 150 6.47 -23.70 -20.38
C TYR A 150 6.40 -22.27 -20.89
N TYR A 151 5.46 -22.01 -21.80
CA TYR A 151 5.21 -20.66 -22.27
C TYR A 151 4.60 -19.79 -21.17
N LEU A 152 5.10 -18.57 -21.03
CA LEU A 152 4.54 -17.57 -20.13
C LEU A 152 4.13 -16.36 -20.96
N GLU A 153 2.83 -16.08 -20.98
CA GLU A 153 2.28 -14.90 -21.63
C GLU A 153 3.00 -13.63 -21.12
N PRO A 154 3.40 -12.68 -21.98
CA PRO A 154 4.04 -11.45 -21.56
C PRO A 154 3.26 -10.71 -20.46
N ALA A 155 1.93 -10.62 -20.60
CA ALA A 155 1.07 -9.99 -19.59
C ALA A 155 1.05 -10.75 -18.26
N ALA A 156 1.05 -12.09 -18.29
CA ALA A 156 1.17 -12.91 -17.09
C ALA A 156 2.52 -12.74 -16.42
N LYS A 157 3.62 -12.66 -17.20
CA LYS A 157 4.97 -12.39 -16.69
C LYS A 157 5.04 -11.04 -15.96
N GLU A 158 4.52 -9.99 -16.58
CA GLU A 158 4.48 -8.66 -15.98
C GLU A 158 3.66 -8.64 -14.69
N TYR A 159 2.48 -9.26 -14.69
CA TYR A 159 1.62 -9.36 -13.51
C TYR A 159 2.30 -10.12 -12.36
N ILE A 160 2.92 -11.26 -12.63
CA ILE A 160 3.63 -12.05 -11.62
C ILE A 160 4.82 -11.27 -11.06
N GLN A 161 5.55 -10.55 -11.90
CA GLN A 161 6.64 -9.68 -11.46
C GLN A 161 6.13 -8.54 -10.58
N LYS A 162 5.00 -7.90 -10.94
CA LYS A 162 4.36 -6.87 -10.11
C LYS A 162 3.96 -7.44 -8.74
N CYS A 163 3.31 -8.60 -8.70
CA CYS A 163 2.90 -9.27 -7.45
C CYS A 163 4.09 -9.65 -6.56
N LYS A 164 5.19 -10.15 -7.15
CA LYS A 164 6.40 -10.50 -6.40
C LYS A 164 7.16 -9.28 -5.88
N LYS A 165 7.06 -8.14 -6.57
CA LYS A 165 7.64 -6.88 -6.10
C LYS A 165 6.84 -6.29 -4.94
N SER A 166 5.51 -6.40 -4.96
CA SER A 166 4.66 -5.90 -3.87
C SER A 166 4.72 -6.73 -2.58
N GLN A 167 5.28 -7.96 -2.64
CA GLN A 167 5.52 -8.80 -1.46
C GLN A 167 6.89 -8.57 -0.79
N LYS A 168 7.77 -7.75 -1.38
CA LYS A 168 9.07 -7.37 -0.80
C LYS A 168 8.97 -6.01 -0.12
#